data_AF-A0A3D4V0J0-F1
#
_entry.id   AF-A0A3D4V0J0-F1
#
_cell.length_a   1.000
_cell.length_b   1.000
_cell.length_c   1.000
_cell.angle_alpha   90.00
_cell.angle_beta   90.00
_cell.angle_gamma   90.00
#
_symmetry.space_group_name_H-M   'P 1'
#
loop_
_entity.id
_entity.type
_entity.pdbx_description
1 polymer ?
#
loop_
_entity_poly.entity_id
_entity_poly.type
_entity_poly.pdbx_seq_one_letter_code
_entity_poly.pdbx_strand_id
1 'polypeptide(L)'
;RHLPLDGTYETKNRILHVQFSFNKTFGGENSYPKGGSWTRSMRPDYTLSIWPEGISETVAEQQELIVHLHFDAKYKVESLTTLFGQNNEDLNIEKEEQNKGTYKR
;
A
#
# COMPACT_ATOMS: atom_id res chain seq x y z
N ARG A 1 16.51 -0.85 5.69
CA ARG A 1 15.72 -0.80 6.93
C ARG A 1 14.42 -0.10 6.59
N HIS A 2 13.28 -0.79 6.65
CA HIS A 2 11.96 -0.15 6.58
C HIS A 2 11.51 0.16 8.02
N LEU A 3 10.61 1.12 8.19
CA LEU A 3 10.02 1.45 9.49
C LEU A 3 8.60 0.88 9.50
N PRO A 4 8.37 -0.31 10.07
CA PRO A 4 7.03 -0.85 10.21
C PRO A 4 6.32 -0.19 11.39
N LEU A 5 5.05 0.14 11.20
CA LEU A 5 4.08 0.39 12.28
C LEU A 5 3.16 -0.83 12.33
N ASP A 6 3.14 -1.52 13.45
CA ASP A 6 2.32 -2.70 13.66
C ASP A 6 1.08 -2.37 14.49
N GLY A 7 0.01 -3.10 14.24
CA GLY A 7 -1.24 -3.04 14.98
C GLY A 7 -2.01 -4.35 14.87
N THR A 8 -3.02 -4.50 15.71
CA THR A 8 -3.92 -5.64 15.70
C THR A 8 -5.34 -5.15 15.52
N TYR A 9 -6.07 -5.78 14.60
CA TYR A 9 -7.48 -5.52 14.33
C TYR A 9 -8.31 -6.71 14.78
N GLU A 10 -9.16 -6.50 15.78
CA GLU A 10 -10.03 -7.52 16.35
C GLU A 10 -11.45 -7.40 15.79
N THR A 11 -11.96 -8.52 15.29
CA THR A 11 -13.36 -8.70 14.94
C THR A 11 -13.96 -9.75 15.87
N LYS A 12 -15.29 -9.88 15.89
CA LYS A 12 -15.99 -10.91 16.69
C LYS A 12 -15.51 -12.36 16.47
N ASN A 13 -14.95 -12.69 15.29
CA ASN A 13 -14.63 -14.07 14.91
C ASN A 13 -13.17 -14.28 14.48
N ARG A 14 -12.35 -13.22 14.43
CA ARG A 14 -10.94 -13.28 14.02
C ARG A 14 -10.18 -12.08 14.51
N ILE A 15 -8.91 -12.30 14.80
CA ILE A 15 -7.94 -11.26 15.13
C ILE A 15 -6.92 -11.24 13.98
N LEU A 16 -6.62 -10.06 13.47
CA LEU A 16 -5.71 -9.86 12.33
C LEU A 16 -4.55 -8.96 12.75
N HIS A 17 -3.32 -9.34 12.42
CA HIS A 17 -2.20 -8.43 12.41
C HIS A 17 -2.28 -7.52 11.19
N VAL A 18 -1.95 -6.25 11.41
CA VAL A 18 -1.87 -5.23 10.39
C VAL A 18 -0.52 -4.54 10.53
N GLN A 19 0.29 -4.59 9.48
CA GLN A 19 1.58 -3.91 9.44
C GLN A 19 1.61 -2.91 8.31
N PHE A 20 1.85 -1.65 8.66
CA PHE A 20 2.08 -0.58 7.72
C PHE A 20 3.59 -0.35 7.55
N SER A 21 4.10 -0.48 6.34
CA SER A 21 5.52 -0.35 6.04
C SER A 21 5.78 0.73 4.99
N PHE A 22 6.77 1.58 5.28
CA PHE A 22 7.30 2.56 4.33
C PHE A 22 8.43 1.96 3.49
N ASN A 23 8.39 2.18 2.18
CA ASN A 23 9.48 1.81 1.26
C ASN A 23 9.95 0.36 1.43
N LYS A 24 9.02 -0.57 1.63
CA LYS A 24 9.32 -2.01 1.75
C LYS A 24 9.66 -2.54 0.36
N THR A 25 10.80 -3.22 0.24
CA THR A 25 11.19 -3.84 -1.02
C THR A 25 10.66 -5.27 -1.05
N PHE A 26 9.95 -5.60 -2.12
CA PHE A 26 9.54 -6.96 -2.46
C PHE A 26 10.46 -7.44 -3.57
N GLY A 27 11.33 -8.40 -3.26
CA GLY A 27 12.28 -8.96 -4.23
C GLY A 27 11.54 -9.72 -5.33
N GLY A 28 11.97 -9.54 -6.58
CA GLY A 28 11.52 -10.36 -7.72
C GLY A 28 12.35 -11.64 -7.85
N GLU A 29 11.96 -12.50 -8.78
CA GLU A 29 12.71 -13.71 -9.17
C GLU A 29 12.99 -14.70 -8.02
N ASN A 30 12.15 -14.65 -6.98
CA ASN A 30 12.20 -15.59 -5.88
C ASN A 30 11.54 -16.92 -6.26
N SER A 31 12.17 -18.03 -5.88
CA SER A 31 11.57 -19.36 -6.00
C SER A 31 10.46 -19.53 -4.96
N TYR A 32 9.28 -20.00 -5.38
CA TYR A 32 8.20 -20.39 -4.46
C TYR A 32 8.74 -21.32 -3.35
N PRO A 33 8.36 -21.14 -2.07
CA PRO A 33 7.33 -20.26 -1.53
C PRO A 33 7.87 -18.95 -0.92
N LYS A 34 9.03 -18.46 -1.38
CA LYS A 34 9.57 -17.20 -0.85
C LYS A 34 8.70 -16.03 -1.30
N GLY A 35 8.24 -15.23 -0.33
CA GLY A 35 7.47 -14.00 -0.57
C GLY A 35 8.24 -13.00 -1.43
N GLY A 36 7.51 -12.08 -2.07
CA GLY A 36 8.07 -11.09 -2.97
C GLY A 36 7.17 -10.76 -4.16
N SER A 37 7.75 -10.16 -5.19
CA SER A 37 7.06 -9.89 -6.45
C SER A 37 7.23 -11.05 -7.42
N TRP A 38 6.17 -11.38 -8.14
CA TRP A 38 6.15 -12.48 -9.11
C TRP A 38 7.09 -12.24 -10.31
N THR A 39 7.26 -10.99 -10.74
CA THR A 39 7.99 -10.66 -11.97
C THR A 39 9.29 -9.94 -11.69
N ARG A 40 9.22 -8.69 -11.21
CA ARG A 40 10.39 -7.84 -10.95
C ARG A 40 10.33 -7.29 -9.54
N SER A 41 11.50 -7.06 -8.97
CA SER A 41 11.62 -6.36 -7.69
C SER A 41 10.86 -5.04 -7.71
N MET A 42 10.06 -4.81 -6.68
CA MET A 42 9.26 -3.59 -6.53
C MET A 42 9.50 -2.96 -5.16
N ARG A 43 9.34 -1.65 -5.09
CA ARG A 43 9.52 -0.86 -3.87
C ARG A 43 8.42 0.19 -3.79
N PRO A 44 7.20 -0.19 -3.36
CA PRO A 44 6.11 0.75 -3.16
C PRO A 44 6.43 1.76 -2.06
N ASP A 45 5.87 2.97 -2.15
CA ASP A 45 6.04 4.01 -1.13
C ASP A 45 5.45 3.57 0.21
N TYR A 46 4.23 3.02 0.17
CA TYR A 46 3.55 2.46 1.33
C TYR A 46 3.02 1.07 1.05
N THR A 47 3.05 0.21 2.05
CA THR A 47 2.42 -1.11 1.99
C THR A 47 1.72 -1.43 3.29
N LEU A 48 0.45 -1.82 3.20
CA LEU A 48 -0.32 -2.37 4.29
C LEU A 48 -0.38 -3.89 4.14
N SER A 49 0.20 -4.63 5.08
CA SER A 49 0.23 -6.08 5.10
C SER A 49 -0.73 -6.58 6.18
N ILE A 50 -1.59 -7.54 5.85
CA ILE A 50 -2.65 -8.03 6.74
C ILE A 50 -2.63 -9.55 6.75
N TRP A 51 -2.56 -10.16 7.93
CA TRP A 51 -2.60 -11.62 8.10
C TRP A 51 -3.22 -12.02 9.45
N PRO A 52 -3.62 -13.29 9.66
CA PRO A 52 -4.15 -13.75 10.93
C PRO A 52 -3.18 -13.59 12.10
N GLU A 53 -3.70 -13.18 13.26
CA GLU A 53 -2.97 -13.20 14.53
C GLU A 53 -2.55 -14.62 14.91
N GLY A 54 -1.37 -14.77 15.52
CA GLY A 54 -0.85 -16.06 15.99
C GLY A 54 0.05 -16.80 15.00
N ILE A 55 0.25 -16.27 13.79
CA ILE A 55 1.29 -16.72 12.87
C ILE A 55 2.23 -15.56 12.50
N SER A 56 3.50 -15.89 12.26
CA SER A 56 4.46 -14.90 11.78
C SER A 56 4.20 -14.52 10.32
N GLU A 57 4.61 -13.32 9.93
CA GLU A 57 4.52 -12.84 8.54
C GLU A 57 5.13 -13.84 7.55
N THR A 58 6.31 -14.41 7.87
CA THR A 58 6.98 -15.39 7.00
C THR A 58 6.17 -16.67 6.81
N VAL A 59 5.50 -17.13 7.87
CA VAL A 59 4.62 -18.30 7.80
C VAL A 59 3.35 -17.96 7.03
N ALA A 60 2.79 -16.76 7.24
CA ALA A 60 1.61 -16.30 6.52
C ALA A 60 1.88 -16.15 5.01
N GLU A 61 3.05 -15.64 4.62
CA GLU A 61 3.53 -15.62 3.22
C GLU A 61 3.61 -17.04 2.64
N GLN A 62 4.29 -17.95 3.35
CA GLN A 62 4.48 -19.33 2.87
C GLN A 62 3.16 -20.10 2.74
N GLN A 63 2.18 -19.80 3.59
CA GLN A 63 0.85 -20.44 3.60
C GLN A 63 -0.19 -19.68 2.77
N GLU A 64 0.20 -18.59 2.10
CA GLU A 64 -0.71 -17.76 1.29
C GLU A 64 -1.88 -17.16 2.12
N LEU A 65 -1.62 -16.87 3.40
CA LEU A 65 -2.57 -16.30 4.37
C LEU A 65 -2.38 -14.80 4.60
N ILE A 66 -1.51 -14.14 3.84
CA ILE A 66 -1.23 -12.71 3.93
C ILE A 66 -1.71 -11.97 2.68
N VAL A 67 -2.17 -10.74 2.88
CA VAL A 67 -2.52 -9.82 1.80
C VAL A 67 -1.68 -8.56 1.94
N HIS A 68 -1.04 -8.13 0.85
CA HIS A 68 -0.33 -6.86 0.76
C HIS A 68 -1.08 -5.87 -0.12
N LEU A 69 -1.40 -4.70 0.42
CA LEU A 69 -1.99 -3.58 -0.30
C LEU A 69 -0.92 -2.51 -0.49
N HIS A 70 -0.57 -2.23 -1.74
CA HIS A 70 0.45 -1.26 -2.08
C HIS A 70 -0.19 0.07 -2.46
N PHE A 71 0.29 1.16 -1.87
CA PHE A 71 -0.11 2.52 -2.22
C PHE A 71 1.10 3.25 -2.80
N ASP A 72 0.98 3.66 -4.06
CA ASP A 72 1.98 4.46 -4.77
C ASP A 72 1.62 5.94 -4.60
N ALA A 73 2.55 6.71 -4.02
CA ALA A 73 2.33 8.10 -3.63
C ALA A 73 2.37 9.07 -4.83
N LYS A 74 2.39 8.56 -6.08
CA LYS A 74 2.26 9.37 -7.29
C LYS A 74 0.99 10.26 -7.30
N TYR A 75 -0.05 9.87 -6.55
CA TYR A 75 -1.23 10.68 -6.26
C TYR A 75 -1.16 11.17 -4.81
N LYS A 76 -0.10 11.94 -4.51
CA LYS A 76 0.07 12.59 -3.21
C LYS A 76 -1.20 13.38 -2.94
N VAL A 77 -1.80 13.12 -1.79
CA VAL A 77 -3.16 13.51 -1.43
C VAL A 77 -3.33 15.03 -1.46
N GLU A 78 -3.61 15.61 -2.63
CA GLU A 78 -4.38 16.87 -2.75
C GLU A 78 -5.78 16.68 -2.17
N SER A 79 -6.18 15.42 -1.96
CA SER A 79 -7.53 15.03 -1.60
C SER A 79 -7.78 14.73 -0.12
N LEU A 80 -6.86 14.97 0.83
CA LEU A 80 -7.24 14.85 2.25
C LEU A 80 -8.34 15.87 2.57
N THR A 81 -8.26 17.07 2.00
CA THR A 81 -9.30 18.10 2.00
C THR A 81 -10.52 17.75 1.14
N THR A 82 -10.40 16.89 0.13
CA THR A 82 -11.52 16.42 -0.71
C THR A 82 -12.25 15.22 -0.10
N LEU A 83 -11.55 14.37 0.66
CA LEU A 83 -12.08 13.22 1.39
C LEU A 83 -12.69 13.64 2.73
N PHE A 84 -12.13 14.68 3.37
CA PHE A 84 -12.62 15.23 4.65
C PHE A 84 -13.30 16.61 4.53
N GLY A 85 -13.42 17.13 3.30
CA GLY A 85 -14.29 18.25 2.88
C GLY A 85 -14.06 19.60 3.57
N GLN A 86 -13.32 20.53 2.96
CA GLN A 86 -13.51 21.99 3.15
C GLN A 86 -13.16 22.83 1.88
N ASN A 87 -14.22 23.46 1.31
CA ASN A 87 -14.30 24.74 0.58
C ASN A 87 -13.55 25.02 -0.76
N ASN A 88 -13.98 24.35 -1.83
CA ASN A 88 -14.66 24.87 -3.04
C ASN A 88 -14.15 25.95 -4.04
N GLU A 89 -13.00 26.62 -3.96
CA GLU A 89 -12.72 27.68 -4.98
C GLU A 89 -11.48 27.48 -5.88
N ASP A 90 -10.45 26.75 -5.46
CA ASP A 90 -9.21 26.66 -6.25
C ASP A 90 -9.16 25.49 -7.27
N LEU A 91 -10.09 24.54 -7.19
CA LEU A 91 -10.10 23.30 -7.99
C LEU A 91 -10.43 23.50 -9.48
N ASN A 92 -10.91 24.67 -9.88
CA ASN A 92 -11.31 24.93 -11.26
C ASN A 92 -10.12 25.27 -12.17
N ILE A 93 -9.07 25.89 -11.64
CA ILE A 93 -7.90 26.34 -12.43
C ILE A 93 -6.98 25.17 -12.77
N GLU A 94 -6.77 24.26 -11.82
CA GLU A 94 -5.87 23.10 -11.96
C GLU A 94 -6.44 22.04 -12.92
N LYS A 95 -7.77 21.94 -13.00
CA LYS A 95 -8.49 21.05 -13.92
C LYS A 95 -8.39 21.52 -15.39
N GLU A 96 -8.22 22.83 -15.62
CA GLU A 96 -8.01 23.38 -16.97
C GLU A 96 -6.59 23.14 -17.50
N GLU A 97 -5.59 23.02 -16.63
CA GLU A 97 -4.21 22.70 -17.04
C GLU A 97 -4.03 21.21 -17.39
N GLN A 98 -4.74 20.31 -16.70
CA GLN A 98 -4.76 18.87 -17.03
C GLN A 98 -5.36 18.58 -18.42
N ASN A 99 -6.31 19.41 -18.88
CA ASN A 99 -6.88 19.32 -20.24
C ASN A 99 -5.87 19.69 -21.35
N LYS A 100 -4.69 20.24 -21.03
CA LYS A 100 -3.66 20.60 -22.03
C LYS A 100 -2.73 19.45 -22.44
N GLY A 101 -3.03 18.21 -22.03
CA GLY A 101 -2.67 17.00 -22.78
C GLY A 101 -1.19 16.82 -23.15
N THR A 102 -0.26 17.00 -22.21
CA THR A 102 1.16 16.74 -22.44
C THR A 102 1.69 15.65 -21.52
N TYR A 103 1.37 14.39 -21.85
CA TYR A 103 2.21 13.27 -21.43
C TYR A 103 2.52 12.40 -22.64
N LYS A 104 3.78 12.47 -23.12
CA LYS A 104 4.30 11.63 -24.20
C LYS A 104 4.55 10.23 -23.64
N ARG A 105 4.12 9.22 -24.40
CA ARG A 105 4.39 7.79 -24.19
C ARG A 105 5.88 7.48 -24.25
#